data_AF-A0A7C4DDY0-F1
#
_entry.id   AF-A0A7C4DDY0-F1
#
_cell.length_a   1.000
_cell.length_b   1.000
_cell.length_c   1.000
_cell.angle_alpha   90.00
_cell.angle_beta   90.00
_cell.angle_gamma   90.00
#
_symmetry.space_group_name_H-M   'P 1'
#
loop_
_entity.id
_entity.type
_entity.pdbx_description
1 polymer ?
#
loop_
_entity_poly.entity_id
_entity_poly.type
_entity_poly.pdbx_seq_one_letter_code
_entity_poly.pdbx_strand_id
1 'polypeptide(L)'
;MTSLAKKTVLAIAVLIMVILPVATMGAETNDSTIGDVLGKVFSERNVAFLVISIMVAVVLSLVAMALSRAASAAIGAVAEKPEIASSTLIYIVFIEAIAIYALIIALMMLTML
;
A
#
# COMPACT_ATOMS: atom_id res chain seq x y z
N MET A 1 29.51 15.62 2.80
CA MET A 1 28.08 15.60 2.38
C MET A 1 27.73 14.33 1.59
N THR A 2 28.22 13.14 1.98
CA THR A 2 28.06 11.88 1.22
C THR A 2 27.17 10.85 1.92
N SER A 3 26.78 11.07 3.18
CA SER A 3 25.95 10.10 3.93
C SER A 3 24.49 10.08 3.45
N LEU A 4 23.99 11.21 2.94
CA LEU A 4 22.60 11.35 2.49
C LEU A 4 22.37 10.68 1.12
N ALA A 5 23.36 10.78 0.21
CA ALA A 5 23.36 10.06 -1.06
C ALA A 5 23.43 8.53 -0.85
N LYS A 6 24.20 8.06 0.13
CA LYS A 6 24.26 6.62 0.46
C LYS A 6 22.94 6.09 1.04
N LYS A 7 22.27 6.86 1.91
CA LYS A 7 20.96 6.46 2.46
C LYS A 7 19.85 6.45 1.41
N THR A 8 19.86 7.39 0.47
CA THR A 8 18.89 7.43 -0.64
C THR A 8 19.14 6.32 -1.66
N VAL A 9 20.40 6.03 -1.99
CA VAL A 9 20.75 4.87 -2.84
C VAL A 9 20.39 3.55 -2.16
N LEU A 10 20.61 3.42 -0.84
CA LEU A 10 20.18 2.25 -0.08
C LEU A 10 18.65 2.12 -0.06
N ALA A 11 17.92 3.22 0.12
CA ALA A 11 16.47 3.22 0.10
C ALA A 11 15.91 2.81 -1.28
N ILE A 12 16.52 3.28 -2.37
CA ILE A 12 16.15 2.90 -3.73
C ILE A 12 16.52 1.43 -4.02
N ALA A 13 17.69 0.96 -3.56
CA ALA A 13 18.10 -0.43 -3.72
C ALA A 13 17.20 -1.40 -2.92
N VAL A 14 16.80 -1.02 -1.70
CA VAL A 14 15.83 -1.77 -0.91
C VAL A 14 14.46 -1.77 -1.58
N LEU A 15 14.03 -0.63 -2.15
CA LEU A 15 12.78 -0.55 -2.91
C LEU A 15 12.79 -1.47 -4.13
N ILE A 16 13.91 -1.51 -4.88
CA ILE A 16 14.09 -2.41 -6.04
C ILE A 16 14.13 -3.88 -5.60
N MET A 17 14.78 -4.20 -4.49
CA MET A 17 14.88 -5.57 -3.96
C MET A 17 13.53 -6.10 -3.42
N VAL A 18 12.67 -5.20 -2.90
CA VAL A 18 11.31 -5.54 -2.43
C VAL A 18 10.33 -5.76 -3.60
N ILE A 19 10.55 -5.13 -4.75
CA ILE A 19 9.71 -5.32 -5.96
C ILE A 19 10.04 -6.63 -6.69
N LEU A 20 11.22 -7.23 -6.46
CA LEU A 20 11.75 -8.33 -7.27
C LEU A 20 11.51 -9.79 -6.80
N PRO A 21 10.90 -10.16 -5.65
CA PRO A 21 10.67 -11.56 -5.36
C PRO A 21 9.31 -12.00 -5.91
N VAL A 22 9.17 -12.07 -7.23
CA VAL A 22 8.05 -12.77 -7.91
C VAL A 22 8.65 -13.77 -8.91
N ALA A 23 9.47 -14.72 -8.43
CA ALA A 23 10.03 -15.73 -9.33
C ALA A 23 10.48 -17.07 -8.73
N THR A 24 10.38 -17.35 -7.42
CA THR A 24 11.00 -18.60 -6.90
C THR A 24 10.08 -19.53 -6.13
N MET A 25 8.77 -19.49 -6.35
CA MET A 25 7.87 -20.56 -5.87
C MET A 25 6.95 -21.02 -7.00
N GLY A 26 7.44 -21.98 -7.79
CA GLY A 26 6.68 -22.60 -8.89
C GLY A 26 7.59 -22.98 -10.05
N ALA A 27 8.18 -24.18 -9.98
CA ALA A 27 9.01 -24.72 -11.04
C ALA A 27 8.19 -25.06 -12.28
N GLU A 28 8.52 -24.47 -13.43
CA GLU A 28 8.30 -25.11 -14.74
C GLU A 28 9.51 -24.84 -15.65
N THR A 29 10.28 -25.90 -15.86
CA THR A 29 11.27 -26.04 -16.93
C THR A 29 10.55 -25.92 -18.27
N ASN A 30 10.94 -24.99 -19.16
CA ASN A 30 10.90 -25.14 -20.62
C ASN A 30 11.49 -23.87 -21.30
N ASP A 31 12.56 -24.11 -22.06
CA ASP A 31 13.24 -23.29 -23.09
C ASP A 31 12.93 -21.77 -23.17
N SER A 32 13.70 -20.98 -22.43
CA SER A 32 13.54 -19.53 -22.27
C SER A 32 14.05 -18.72 -23.47
N THR A 33 13.24 -18.57 -24.52
CA THR A 33 13.41 -17.45 -25.46
C THR A 33 13.01 -16.15 -24.74
N ILE A 34 13.71 -15.04 -24.98
CA ILE A 34 13.44 -13.72 -24.36
C ILE A 34 11.95 -13.33 -24.45
N GLY A 35 11.26 -13.71 -25.53
CA GLY A 35 9.82 -13.48 -25.70
C GLY A 35 8.93 -14.20 -24.68
N ASP A 36 9.32 -15.38 -24.20
CA ASP A 36 8.53 -16.18 -23.26
C ASP A 36 8.69 -15.68 -21.82
N VAL A 37 9.87 -15.15 -21.49
CA VAL A 37 10.11 -14.43 -20.22
C VAL A 37 9.27 -13.14 -20.18
N LEU A 38 9.24 -12.38 -21.28
CA LEU A 38 8.39 -11.18 -21.37
C LEU A 38 6.90 -11.53 -21.27
N GLY A 39 6.46 -12.60 -21.94
CA GLY A 39 5.09 -13.10 -21.84
C GLY A 39 4.69 -13.51 -20.41
N LYS A 40 5.60 -14.15 -19.67
CA LYS A 40 5.39 -14.48 -18.25
C LYS A 40 5.34 -13.24 -17.36
N VAL A 41 6.19 -12.24 -17.57
CA VAL A 41 6.19 -10.99 -16.77
C VAL A 41 4.89 -10.20 -16.98
N PHE A 42 4.43 -10.07 -18.21
CA PHE A 42 3.19 -9.35 -18.54
C PHE A 42 1.92 -10.24 -18.46
N SER A 43 1.99 -11.40 -17.82
CA SER A 43 0.81 -12.24 -17.55
C SER A 43 -0.30 -11.41 -16.88
N GLU A 44 -1.56 -11.62 -17.30
CA GLU A 44 -2.72 -10.87 -16.80
C GLU A 44 -2.77 -10.86 -15.26
N ARG A 45 -2.34 -11.96 -14.63
CA ARG A 45 -2.24 -12.13 -13.19
C ARG A 45 -1.23 -11.16 -12.55
N ASN A 46 -0.06 -11.00 -13.17
CA ASN A 46 1.00 -10.12 -12.66
C ASN A 46 0.64 -8.64 -12.82
N VAL A 47 0.01 -8.29 -13.94
CA VAL A 47 -0.49 -6.92 -14.18
C VAL A 47 -1.61 -6.59 -13.20
N ALA A 48 -2.50 -7.54 -12.90
CA ALA A 48 -3.56 -7.33 -11.92
C ALA A 48 -3.01 -7.07 -10.51
N PHE A 49 -2.00 -7.82 -10.05
CA PHE A 49 -1.35 -7.54 -8.76
C PHE A 49 -0.70 -6.16 -8.71
N LEU A 50 -0.05 -5.75 -9.80
CA LEU A 50 0.53 -4.42 -9.91
C LEU A 50 -0.55 -3.35 -9.76
N VAL A 51 -1.67 -3.48 -10.45
CA VAL A 51 -2.79 -2.52 -10.37
C VAL A 51 -3.38 -2.48 -8.96
N ILE A 52 -3.65 -3.63 -8.33
CA ILE A 52 -4.19 -3.71 -6.97
C ILE A 52 -3.25 -3.00 -5.98
N SER A 53 -1.94 -3.23 -6.08
CA SER A 53 -0.95 -2.64 -5.17
C SER A 53 -0.90 -1.11 -5.27
N ILE A 54 -0.95 -0.55 -6.48
CA ILE A 54 -0.92 0.90 -6.70
C ILE A 54 -2.20 1.55 -6.17
N MET A 55 -3.36 0.94 -6.43
CA MET A 55 -4.64 1.45 -5.93
C MET A 55 -4.66 1.51 -4.40
N VAL A 56 -4.28 0.43 -3.73
CA VAL A 56 -4.23 0.38 -2.25
C VAL A 56 -3.25 1.41 -1.69
N ALA A 57 -2.05 1.51 -2.29
CA ALA A 57 -1.03 2.46 -1.83
C ALA A 57 -1.52 3.92 -1.91
N VAL A 58 -2.17 4.29 -3.01
CA VAL A 58 -2.71 5.65 -3.19
C VAL A 58 -3.80 5.95 -2.19
N VAL A 59 -4.78 5.03 -2.02
CA VAL A 59 -5.91 5.25 -1.12
C VAL A 59 -5.45 5.34 0.33
N LEU A 60 -4.60 4.42 0.80
CA LEU A 60 -4.10 4.44 2.18
C LEU A 60 -3.23 5.67 2.46
N SER A 61 -2.47 6.17 1.48
CA SER A 61 -1.70 7.41 1.64
C SER A 61 -2.62 8.61 1.88
N LEU A 62 -3.72 8.72 1.13
CA LEU A 62 -4.69 9.81 1.31
C LEU A 62 -5.43 9.70 2.65
N VAL A 63 -5.82 8.48 3.05
CA VAL A 63 -6.45 8.25 4.35
C VAL A 63 -5.51 8.62 5.49
N ALA A 64 -4.23 8.21 5.43
CA ALA A 64 -3.24 8.55 6.45
C ALA A 64 -3.07 10.07 6.60
N MET A 65 -3.06 10.82 5.49
CA MET A 65 -2.98 12.29 5.52
C MET A 65 -4.21 12.93 6.17
N ALA A 66 -5.41 12.46 5.83
CA ALA A 66 -6.66 12.96 6.41
C ALA A 66 -6.76 12.62 7.91
N LEU A 67 -6.47 11.37 8.26
CA LEU A 67 -6.50 10.86 9.61
C LEU A 67 -5.51 11.60 10.52
N SER A 68 -4.27 11.83 10.06
CA SER A 68 -3.26 12.54 10.84
C SER A 68 -3.71 13.96 11.24
N ARG A 69 -4.34 14.67 10.30
CA ARG A 69 -4.89 16.01 10.56
C ARG A 69 -6.06 15.96 11.52
N ALA A 70 -7.04 15.09 11.26
CA ALA A 70 -8.21 14.94 12.11
C ALA A 70 -7.84 14.50 13.53
N ALA A 71 -6.96 13.52 13.68
CA ALA A 71 -6.50 12.99 14.97
C ALA A 71 -5.73 14.03 15.80
N SER A 72 -4.88 14.84 15.16
CA SER A 72 -4.15 15.91 15.87
C SER A 72 -5.10 16.99 16.42
N ALA A 73 -6.09 17.41 15.63
CA ALA A 73 -7.11 18.37 16.06
C ALA A 73 -8.04 17.79 17.13
N ALA A 74 -8.42 16.52 16.95
CA ALA A 74 -9.23 15.74 17.88
C ALA A 74 -8.63 15.71 19.29
N ILE A 75 -7.36 15.32 19.41
CA ILE A 75 -6.69 15.19 20.71
C ILE A 75 -6.59 16.55 21.41
N GLY A 76 -6.32 17.63 20.68
CA GLY A 76 -6.31 18.98 21.23
C GLY A 76 -7.68 19.42 21.75
N ALA A 77 -8.74 19.17 20.99
CA ALA A 77 -10.11 19.50 21.39
C ALA A 77 -10.58 18.69 22.61
N VAL A 78 -10.20 17.40 22.67
CA VAL A 78 -10.50 16.52 23.82
C VAL A 78 -9.74 16.94 25.08
N ALA A 79 -8.52 17.49 24.94
CA ALA A 79 -7.77 18.02 26.07
C ALA A 79 -8.44 19.24 26.70
N GLU A 80 -9.10 20.10 25.91
CA GLU A 80 -9.88 21.23 26.43
C GLU A 80 -11.24 20.81 26.99
N LYS A 81 -11.94 19.92 26.27
CA LYS A 81 -13.29 19.48 26.62
C LYS A 81 -13.37 17.95 26.53
N PRO A 82 -13.22 17.23 27.66
CA PRO A 82 -13.26 15.77 27.62
C PRO A 82 -14.65 15.22 27.25
N GLU A 83 -15.72 16.00 27.43
CA GLU A 83 -17.09 15.55 27.10
C GLU A 83 -17.31 15.27 25.61
N ILE A 84 -16.51 15.88 24.72
CA ILE A 84 -16.65 15.71 23.26
C ILE A 84 -15.85 14.52 22.71
N ALA A 85 -15.14 13.75 23.54
CA ALA A 85 -14.28 12.65 23.11
C ALA A 85 -15.01 11.61 22.23
N SER A 86 -16.23 11.23 22.61
CA SER A 86 -17.04 10.27 21.86
C SER A 86 -17.43 10.79 20.47
N SER A 87 -17.82 12.06 20.37
CA SER A 87 -18.19 12.69 19.11
C SER A 87 -16.99 12.79 18.16
N THR A 88 -15.83 13.11 18.72
CA THR A 88 -14.58 13.20 17.97
C THR A 88 -14.10 11.84 17.47
N LEU A 89 -14.26 10.77 18.27
CA LEU A 89 -13.94 9.41 17.86
C LEU A 89 -14.80 8.91 16.68
N ILE A 90 -16.07 9.34 16.58
CA ILE A 90 -16.94 8.97 15.45
C ILE A 90 -16.34 9.44 14.12
N TYR A 91 -15.78 10.65 14.06
CA TYR A 91 -15.13 11.16 12.85
C TYR A 91 -13.87 10.37 12.47
N ILE A 92 -13.07 9.98 13.46
CA ILE A 92 -11.87 9.15 13.26
C ILE A 92 -12.26 7.78 12.68
N VAL A 93 -13.25 7.13 13.27
CA VAL A 93 -13.73 5.81 12.80
C VAL A 93 -14.32 5.91 11.39
N PHE A 94 -14.97 7.02 11.03
CA PHE A 94 -15.45 7.25 9.66
C PHE A 94 -14.31 7.29 8.62
N ILE A 95 -13.17 7.87 8.99
CA ILE A 95 -11.98 7.88 8.12
C ILE A 95 -11.38 6.48 8.01
N GLU A 96 -11.31 5.74 9.12
CA GLU A 96 -10.84 4.34 9.14
C GLU A 96 -11.73 3.40 8.33
N ALA A 97 -13.05 3.61 8.33
CA ALA A 97 -13.97 2.81 7.53
C ALA A 97 -13.62 2.84 6.04
N ILE A 98 -13.16 3.99 5.52
CA ILE A 98 -12.71 4.12 4.12
C ILE A 98 -11.46 3.28 3.86
N ALA A 99 -10.49 3.26 4.78
CA ALA A 99 -9.30 2.42 4.64
C ALA A 99 -9.66 0.93 4.62
N ILE A 100 -10.56 0.49 5.51
CA ILE A 100 -11.01 -0.90 5.57
C ILE A 100 -11.79 -1.28 4.31
N TYR A 101 -12.63 -0.40 3.76
CA TYR A 101 -13.32 -0.67 2.49
C TYR A 101 -12.35 -0.85 1.33
N ALA A 102 -11.32 0.00 1.22
CA ALA A 102 -10.29 -0.14 0.19
C ALA A 102 -9.53 -1.47 0.31
N LEU A 103 -9.21 -1.88 1.54
CA LEU A 103 -8.57 -3.18 1.81
C LEU A 103 -9.48 -4.35 1.43
N ILE A 104 -10.76 -4.30 1.79
CA ILE A 104 -11.74 -5.35 1.44
C ILE A 104 -11.86 -5.48 -0.08
N ILE A 105 -11.96 -4.36 -0.80
CA ILE A 105 -12.04 -4.38 -2.27
C ILE A 105 -10.76 -5.00 -2.86
N ALA A 106 -9.58 -4.66 -2.34
CA ALA A 106 -8.33 -5.25 -2.78
C ALA A 106 -8.25 -6.76 -2.52
N LEU A 107 -8.71 -7.22 -1.35
CA LEU A 107 -8.80 -8.65 -1.04
C LEU A 107 -9.82 -9.36 -1.93
N MET A 108 -10.96 -8.73 -2.23
CA MET A 108 -11.95 -9.27 -3.16
C MET A 108 -11.37 -9.41 -4.57
N MET A 109 -10.63 -8.41 -5.05
CA MET A 109 -9.92 -8.49 -6.33
C MET A 109 -8.87 -9.60 -6.34
N LEU A 110 -8.13 -9.78 -5.24
CA LEU A 110 -7.14 -10.85 -5.10
C LEU A 110 -7.78 -12.24 -5.19
N THR A 111 -8.93 -12.44 -4.54
CA THR A 111 -9.63 -13.74 -4.59
C THR A 111 -10.29 -14.05 -5.93
N MET A 112 -10.54 -13.04 -6.77
CA MET A 112 -11.19 -13.19 -8.06
C MET A 112 -10.20 -13.54 -9.20
N LEU A 113 -8.89 -13.43 -8.96
CA LEU A 113 -7.83 -13.58 -9.94
C LEU A 113 -7.32 -15.02 -10.04
#